data_AF-A0A811UC72-F1
#
_entry.id   AF-A0A811UC72-F1
#
_cell.length_a   1.000
_cell.length_b   1.000
_cell.length_c   1.000
_cell.angle_alpha   90.00
_cell.angle_beta   90.00
_cell.angle_gamma   90.00
#
_symmetry.space_group_name_H-M   'P 1'
#
loop_
_entity.id
_entity.type
_entity.pdbx_description
1 polymer ?
#
loop_
_entity_poly.entity_id
_entity_poly.type
_entity_poly.pdbx_seq_one_letter_code
_entity_poly.pdbx_strand_id
1 'polypeptide(L)'
;MHLIRYYSTKIKDLHPHSTIKIFRRDGSLPKTKNKTKLIQPAVTNNKIDVTNETTTAQSEINNDFAENVVKETENYIAALKKHGIDVTSTDRLEDVNMILPKLHGKNIEEHFYTIAKEQVAPYERLLNILVTCKKLPKRPEKWIFKSGWTIYDPVTGEGKSVNVPIDDALIFDVEVCVTEGAAPTLATAVSASHWYSWVSPQLTAKPPVESIEKSSFSAKRYCLKDLIPLGTNGPKVIVGHNVSYDRARLREQYLIDDTGVRFVDTMSLHISVSGITSYQRALLKSRKETDPEDEEWQHRVRLTA
;
A
#
# COMPACT_ATOMS: atom_id res chain seq x y z
N MET A 1 22.95 11.73 -3.97
CA MET A 1 23.39 10.53 -3.20
C MET A 1 22.72 9.31 -3.81
N HIS A 2 23.47 8.44 -4.49
CA HIS A 2 22.98 7.15 -4.96
C HIS A 2 22.99 6.16 -3.79
N LEU A 3 21.82 5.75 -3.32
CA LEU A 3 21.68 4.68 -2.34
C LEU A 3 21.78 3.33 -3.07
N ILE A 4 22.97 2.73 -3.05
CA ILE A 4 23.20 1.38 -3.58
C ILE A 4 22.59 0.39 -2.58
N ARG A 5 21.47 -0.24 -2.96
CA ARG A 5 20.90 -1.37 -2.22
C ARG A 5 21.61 -2.64 -2.66
N TYR A 6 22.38 -3.24 -1.75
CA TYR A 6 22.99 -4.54 -1.96
C TYR A 6 21.93 -5.64 -1.82
N TYR A 7 21.51 -6.24 -2.93
CA TYR A 7 20.73 -7.48 -2.92
C TYR A 7 21.66 -8.69 -3.08
N SER A 8 21.35 -9.78 -2.37
CA SER A 8 22.05 -11.06 -2.46
C SER A 8 22.09 -11.55 -3.91
N THR A 9 23.28 -11.81 -4.46
CA THR A 9 23.50 -12.28 -5.84
C THR A 9 23.12 -13.75 -6.07
N LYS A 10 22.45 -14.39 -5.10
CA LYS A 10 21.99 -15.78 -5.18
C LYS A 10 20.54 -15.87 -4.69
N ILE A 11 19.60 -15.44 -5.53
CA ILE A 11 18.17 -15.70 -5.33
C ILE A 11 17.72 -16.58 -6.49
N LYS A 12 17.28 -17.82 -6.18
CA LYS A 12 16.44 -18.61 -7.09
C LYS A 12 15.04 -17.99 -7.08
N ASP A 13 14.43 -17.90 -8.25
CA ASP A 13 13.11 -17.27 -8.50
C ASP A 13 12.11 -17.53 -7.36
N LEU A 14 11.67 -16.45 -6.72
CA LEU A 14 10.69 -16.52 -5.65
C LEU A 14 9.29 -16.51 -6.27
N HIS A 15 8.59 -17.64 -6.22
CA HIS A 15 7.23 -17.75 -6.74
C HIS A 15 6.20 -17.18 -5.74
N PRO A 16 5.03 -16.69 -6.21
CA PRO A 16 4.05 -15.93 -5.40
C PRO A 16 3.41 -16.65 -4.20
N HIS A 17 3.79 -17.90 -3.93
CA HIS A 17 3.23 -18.73 -2.86
C HIS A 17 4.29 -19.45 -2.00
N SER A 18 5.58 -19.07 -2.03
CA SER A 18 6.60 -19.77 -1.23
C SER A 18 6.58 -19.34 0.25
N THR A 19 6.21 -20.24 1.16
CA THR A 19 6.18 -20.05 2.62
C THR A 19 7.55 -20.30 3.29
N ILE A 20 8.67 -19.97 2.65
CA ILE A 20 10.00 -20.27 3.18
C ILE A 20 10.49 -19.10 4.06
N LYS A 21 10.54 -19.32 5.38
CA LYS A 21 11.20 -18.40 6.33
C LYS A 21 12.68 -18.75 6.46
N ILE A 22 13.56 -17.86 6.02
CA ILE A 22 15.02 -18.01 6.14
C ILE A 22 15.46 -17.39 7.47
N PHE A 23 15.94 -18.22 8.41
CA PHE A 23 16.60 -17.75 9.64
C PHE A 23 18.11 -17.63 9.39
N ARG A 24 18.69 -16.46 9.71
CA ARG A 24 20.15 -16.26 9.72
C ARG A 24 20.66 -16.51 11.15
N ARG A 25 21.63 -17.42 11.31
CA ARG A 25 22.46 -17.50 12.52
C ARG A 25 23.48 -16.38 12.49
N ASP A 26 23.59 -15.64 13.59
CA ASP A 26 24.64 -14.64 13.75
C ASP A 26 25.92 -15.31 14.28
N GLY A 27 27.04 -15.06 13.61
CA GLY A 27 28.34 -15.66 13.89
C GLY A 27 29.37 -14.57 14.16
N SER A 28 29.77 -14.47 15.43
CA SER A 28 30.99 -13.85 15.97
C SER A 28 31.46 -12.50 15.40
N LEU A 29 31.27 -11.44 16.17
CA LEU A 29 31.90 -10.12 15.98
C LEU A 29 33.44 -10.17 16.12
N PRO A 30 34.22 -9.48 15.26
CA PRO A 30 35.66 -9.37 15.42
C PRO A 30 36.02 -8.31 16.47
N LYS A 31 37.00 -8.65 17.33
CA LYS A 31 37.58 -7.77 18.36
C LYS A 31 38.52 -6.75 17.73
N THR A 32 38.29 -5.46 17.97
CA THR A 32 39.27 -4.40 17.68
C THR A 32 39.63 -3.66 18.97
N LYS A 33 40.88 -3.85 19.41
CA LYS A 33 41.53 -3.03 20.44
C LYS A 33 41.90 -1.68 19.82
N ASN A 34 41.53 -0.57 20.45
CA ASN A 34 42.33 0.66 20.39
C ASN A 34 42.09 1.49 21.66
N LYS A 35 43.18 1.74 22.39
CA LYS A 35 43.25 2.64 23.54
C LYS A 35 43.40 4.07 23.02
N THR A 36 42.47 4.96 23.37
CA THR A 36 42.69 6.41 23.25
C THR A 36 42.19 7.10 24.52
N LYS A 37 43.01 8.01 25.04
CA LYS A 37 42.95 8.68 26.35
C LYS A 37 41.58 9.31 26.67
N LEU A 38 41.13 9.12 27.91
CA LEU A 38 40.04 9.86 28.53
C LEU A 38 40.36 11.37 28.60
N ILE A 39 39.47 12.18 28.03
CA ILE A 39 39.23 13.55 28.48
C ILE A 39 37.85 13.51 29.11
N GLN A 40 37.75 13.81 30.41
CA GLN A 40 36.47 13.91 31.11
C GLN A 40 35.76 15.21 30.70
N PRO A 41 34.49 15.18 30.27
CA PRO A 41 33.61 16.33 30.36
C PRO A 41 32.62 16.18 31.53
N ALA A 42 32.18 17.33 32.00
CA ALA A 42 31.43 17.55 33.23
C ALA A 42 30.17 16.68 33.38
N VAL A 43 29.93 16.26 34.62
CA VAL A 43 28.72 15.57 35.07
C VAL A 43 27.56 16.57 35.08
N THR A 44 26.70 16.50 34.07
CA THR A 44 25.37 17.11 34.13
C THR A 44 24.39 16.00 34.51
N ASN A 45 23.94 16.01 35.76
CA ASN A 45 22.96 15.05 36.27
C ASN A 45 21.59 15.29 35.61
N ASN A 46 21.32 14.63 34.49
CA ASN A 46 19.97 14.55 33.92
C ASN A 46 19.27 13.32 34.50
N LYS A 47 18.29 13.54 35.39
CA LYS A 47 17.31 12.50 35.76
C LYS A 47 16.38 12.30 34.56
N ILE A 48 16.32 11.08 34.04
CA ILE A 48 15.46 10.69 32.93
C ILE A 48 14.44 9.69 33.48
N ASP A 49 13.15 10.05 33.39
CA ASP A 49 12.03 9.13 33.58
C ASP A 49 11.70 8.48 32.22
N VAL A 50 11.85 7.15 32.19
CA VAL A 50 11.30 6.16 31.25
C VAL A 50 11.36 6.53 29.74
N THR A 51 12.42 6.04 29.10
CA THR A 51 12.78 6.01 27.66
C THR A 51 13.75 7.08 27.17
N ASN A 52 14.76 6.63 26.42
CA ASN A 52 15.91 7.42 25.99
C ASN A 52 15.49 8.44 24.93
N GLU A 53 15.06 9.62 25.35
CA GLU A 53 14.92 10.80 24.50
C GLU A 53 16.06 11.78 24.77
N THR A 54 16.88 12.05 23.75
CA THR A 54 17.90 13.10 23.80
C THR A 54 17.22 14.47 23.77
N THR A 55 16.95 15.04 24.93
CA THR A 55 16.24 16.31 25.09
C THR A 55 17.07 17.49 24.55
N THR A 56 16.69 18.05 23.40
CA THR A 56 17.14 19.38 22.95
C THR A 56 16.04 20.40 23.25
N ALA A 57 15.60 20.46 24.51
CA ALA A 57 14.62 21.44 24.99
C ALA A 57 14.91 21.71 26.48
N GLN A 58 15.81 22.65 26.76
CA GLN A 58 15.94 23.26 28.08
C GLN A 58 15.53 24.71 27.99
N SER A 59 14.32 25.01 28.45
CA SER A 59 13.94 26.34 28.93
C SER A 59 12.96 26.19 30.10
N GLU A 60 13.47 26.52 31.29
CA GLU A 60 12.75 27.00 32.48
C GLU A 60 11.48 26.23 32.91
N ILE A 61 11.67 25.25 33.79
CA ILE A 61 10.58 24.54 34.48
C ILE A 61 10.24 25.28 35.78
N ASN A 62 8.99 25.77 35.90
CA ASN A 62 8.43 26.36 37.11
C ASN A 62 8.35 25.34 38.27
N ASN A 63 8.67 25.76 39.51
CA ASN A 63 8.70 24.91 40.70
C ASN A 63 7.37 24.17 41.00
N ASP A 64 6.21 24.75 40.68
CA ASP A 64 4.89 24.12 40.86
C ASP A 64 4.66 22.92 39.91
N PHE A 65 5.36 22.88 38.77
CA PHE A 65 5.32 21.73 37.86
C PHE A 65 6.09 20.54 38.46
N ALA A 66 7.20 20.81 39.16
CA ALA A 66 8.04 19.78 39.75
C ALA A 66 7.35 19.04 40.91
N GLU A 67 6.61 19.73 41.78
CA GLU A 67 5.89 19.08 42.90
C GLU A 67 4.74 18.19 42.41
N ASN A 68 4.01 18.61 41.37
CA ASN A 68 2.95 17.81 40.79
C ASN A 68 3.49 16.54 40.11
N VAL A 69 4.63 16.64 39.41
CA VAL A 69 5.29 15.49 38.77
C VAL A 69 5.74 14.46 39.81
N VAL A 70 6.30 14.87 40.95
CA VAL A 70 6.76 13.93 42.01
C VAL A 70 5.59 13.14 42.59
N LYS A 71 4.47 13.81 42.88
CA LYS A 71 3.27 13.17 43.43
C LYS A 71 2.62 12.20 42.44
N GLU A 72 2.62 12.53 41.15
CA GLU A 72 2.15 11.63 40.10
C GLU A 72 3.06 10.41 39.95
N THR A 73 4.38 10.58 40.00
CA THR A 73 5.35 9.49 39.93
C THR A 73 5.16 8.48 41.06
N GLU A 74 4.92 8.94 42.28
CA GLU A 74 4.63 8.05 43.42
C GLU A 74 3.36 7.21 43.20
N ASN A 75 2.32 7.82 42.63
CA ASN A 75 1.08 7.13 42.29
C ASN A 75 1.30 6.07 41.21
N TYR A 76 2.10 6.37 40.18
CA TYR A 76 2.44 5.41 39.13
C TYR A 76 3.28 4.24 39.67
N ILE A 77 4.27 4.51 40.51
CA ILE A 77 5.08 3.46 41.15
C ILE A 77 4.21 2.56 42.03
N ALA A 78 3.28 3.13 42.81
CA ALA A 78 2.35 2.36 43.63
C ALA A 78 1.41 1.49 42.77
N ALA A 79 0.90 2.02 41.65
CA ALA A 79 0.08 1.26 40.71
C ALA A 79 0.86 0.12 40.05
N LEU A 80 2.08 0.37 39.58
CA LEU A 80 2.96 -0.65 39.00
C LEU A 80 3.26 -1.76 40.01
N LYS A 81 3.54 -1.39 41.27
CA LYS A 81 3.76 -2.34 42.37
C LYS A 81 2.52 -3.19 42.65
N LYS A 82 1.31 -2.60 42.60
CA LYS A 82 0.04 -3.34 42.71
C LYS A 82 -0.12 -4.38 41.58
N HIS A 83 0.41 -4.09 40.40
CA HIS A 83 0.45 -5.00 39.26
C HIS A 83 1.67 -5.93 39.24
N GLY A 84 2.46 -5.98 40.32
CA GLY A 84 3.61 -6.87 40.47
C GLY A 84 4.86 -6.45 39.68
N ILE A 85 4.89 -5.21 39.18
CA ILE A 85 6.04 -4.65 38.46
C ILE A 85 6.87 -3.83 39.45
N ASP A 86 8.07 -4.30 39.73
CA ASP A 86 9.02 -3.60 40.59
C ASP A 86 10.00 -2.78 39.75
N VAL A 87 9.81 -1.46 39.76
CA VAL A 87 10.64 -0.49 39.03
C VAL A 87 12.04 -0.38 39.66
N THR A 88 12.21 -0.79 40.93
CA THR A 88 13.48 -0.62 41.67
C THR A 88 14.50 -1.74 41.43
N SER A 89 14.06 -2.90 40.94
CA SER A 89 14.92 -4.07 40.70
C SER A 89 15.38 -4.22 39.24
N THR A 90 15.15 -3.23 38.39
CA THR A 90 15.51 -3.31 36.97
C THR A 90 16.93 -2.77 36.71
N ASP A 91 17.78 -3.60 36.12
CA ASP A 91 19.11 -3.19 35.64
C ASP A 91 18.99 -2.15 34.51
N ARG A 92 19.67 -1.02 34.66
CA ARG A 92 19.71 0.04 33.64
C ARG A 92 20.87 -0.21 32.69
N LEU A 93 20.57 -0.26 31.38
CA LEU A 93 21.59 -0.26 30.35
C LEU A 93 22.15 1.15 30.14
N GLU A 94 23.38 1.23 29.66
CA GLU A 94 24.03 2.51 29.32
C GLU A 94 23.34 3.21 28.14
N ASP A 95 23.43 4.53 28.13
CA ASP A 95 22.84 5.36 27.09
C ASP A 95 23.52 5.13 25.73
N VAL A 96 22.70 4.97 24.70
CA VAL A 96 23.18 4.84 23.32
C VAL A 96 23.23 6.21 22.67
N ASN A 97 24.42 6.62 22.22
CA ASN A 97 24.56 7.84 21.43
C ASN A 97 24.24 7.57 19.96
N MET A 98 23.09 8.06 19.49
CA MET A 98 22.64 7.91 18.10
C MET A 98 22.80 9.22 17.32
N ILE A 99 23.39 9.14 16.13
CA ILE A 99 23.44 10.26 15.19
C ILE A 99 22.18 10.20 14.33
N LEU A 100 21.21 11.07 14.63
CA LEU A 100 19.97 11.14 13.85
C LEU A 100 20.14 12.03 12.61
N PRO A 101 19.52 11.66 11.47
CA PRO A 101 19.39 12.55 10.32
C PRO A 101 18.66 13.84 10.69
N LYS A 102 18.90 14.90 9.92
CA LYS A 102 18.18 16.16 10.10
C LYS A 102 16.69 15.97 9.81
N LEU A 103 15.85 16.51 10.69
CA LEU A 103 14.41 16.58 10.46
C LEU A 103 14.10 17.56 9.33
N HIS A 104 13.01 17.28 8.62
CA HIS A 104 12.44 18.15 7.59
C HIS A 104 11.30 18.96 8.21
N GLY A 105 11.64 19.93 9.05
CA GLY A 105 10.67 20.70 9.83
C GLY A 105 11.13 20.92 11.26
N LYS A 106 10.27 21.51 12.09
CA LYS A 106 10.56 21.84 13.49
C LYS A 106 10.32 20.67 14.44
N ASN A 107 9.45 19.73 14.07
CA ASN A 107 9.06 18.58 14.88
C ASN A 107 8.80 17.34 14.00
N ILE A 108 8.52 16.21 14.65
CA ILE A 108 8.28 14.91 13.98
C ILE A 108 7.04 14.96 13.07
N GLU A 109 5.99 15.65 13.50
CA GLU A 109 4.75 15.79 12.73
C GLU A 109 5.01 16.52 11.40
N GLU A 110 5.67 17.68 11.44
CA GLU A 110 6.02 18.47 10.27
C GLU A 110 6.95 17.69 9.32
N HIS A 111 7.87 16.89 9.88
CA HIS A 111 8.74 16.01 9.11
C HIS A 111 7.96 15.00 8.28
N PHE A 112 7.05 14.24 8.90
CA PHE A 112 6.25 13.27 8.19
C PHE A 112 5.27 13.93 7.22
N TYR A 113 4.65 15.05 7.60
CA TYR A 113 3.75 15.80 6.73
C TYR A 113 4.48 16.30 5.46
N THR A 114 5.67 16.87 5.62
CA THR A 114 6.47 17.38 4.49
C THR A 114 6.87 16.25 3.55
N ILE A 115 7.40 15.14 4.07
CA ILE A 115 7.77 13.97 3.27
C ILE A 115 6.55 13.40 2.54
N ALA A 116 5.42 13.25 3.23
CA ALA A 116 4.19 12.74 2.62
C ALA A 116 3.70 13.65 1.49
N LYS A 117 3.72 14.97 1.70
CA LYS A 117 3.31 15.96 0.70
C LYS A 117 4.20 15.89 -0.54
N GLU A 118 5.52 15.78 -0.38
CA GLU A 118 6.45 15.63 -1.50
C GLU A 118 6.20 14.35 -2.29
N GLN A 119 5.97 13.22 -1.61
CA GLN A 119 5.72 11.93 -2.25
C GLN A 119 4.39 11.87 -3.00
N VAL A 120 3.35 12.51 -2.46
CA VAL A 120 1.99 12.46 -3.02
C VAL A 120 1.76 13.56 -4.08
N ALA A 121 2.52 14.65 -4.07
CA ALA A 121 2.38 15.78 -4.99
C ALA A 121 2.17 15.42 -6.48
N PRO A 122 2.93 14.50 -7.12
CA PRO A 122 2.66 14.14 -8.51
C PRO A 122 1.30 13.48 -8.71
N TYR A 123 0.87 12.64 -7.78
CA TYR A 123 -0.41 11.92 -7.86
C TYR A 123 -1.60 12.81 -7.52
N GLU A 124 -1.42 13.75 -6.59
CA GLU A 124 -2.42 14.77 -6.28
C GLU A 124 -2.75 15.63 -7.50
N ARG A 125 -1.73 16.04 -8.28
CA ARG A 125 -1.95 16.77 -9.54
C ARG A 125 -2.77 15.96 -10.55
N LEU A 126 -2.49 14.67 -10.68
CA LEU A 126 -3.21 13.76 -11.58
C LEU A 126 -4.66 13.54 -11.11
N LEU A 127 -4.88 13.32 -9.82
CA LEU A 127 -6.21 13.19 -9.23
C LEU A 127 -7.04 14.45 -9.41
N ASN A 128 -6.43 15.63 -9.22
CA ASN A 128 -7.12 16.90 -9.40
C ASN A 128 -7.66 17.08 -10.82
N ILE A 129 -7.00 16.53 -11.85
CA ILE A 129 -7.54 16.54 -13.22
C ILE A 129 -8.87 15.76 -13.28
N LEU A 130 -8.94 14.58 -12.66
CA LEU A 130 -10.16 13.78 -12.63
C LEU A 130 -11.27 14.43 -11.78
N VAL A 131 -10.92 14.96 -10.60
CA VAL A 131 -11.89 15.56 -9.67
C VAL A 131 -12.47 16.87 -10.22
N THR A 132 -11.65 17.68 -10.91
CA THR A 132 -12.11 18.95 -11.49
C THR A 132 -12.82 18.76 -12.84
N CYS A 133 -12.72 17.58 -13.45
CA CYS A 133 -13.40 17.25 -14.70
C CYS A 133 -14.92 17.23 -14.49
N LYS A 134 -15.61 18.29 -14.96
CA LYS A 134 -17.07 18.41 -14.85
C LYS A 134 -17.84 17.54 -15.84
N LYS A 135 -17.23 17.23 -16.99
CA LYS A 135 -17.87 16.49 -18.07
C LYS A 135 -16.86 15.54 -18.70
N LEU A 136 -17.19 14.26 -18.66
CA LEU A 136 -16.41 13.22 -19.32
C LEU A 136 -16.50 13.35 -20.85
N PRO A 137 -15.48 12.86 -21.59
CA PRO A 137 -15.57 12.72 -23.04
C PRO A 137 -16.80 11.91 -23.44
N LYS A 138 -17.33 12.19 -24.64
CA LYS A 138 -18.52 11.47 -25.14
C LYS A 138 -18.20 9.98 -25.18
N ARG A 139 -19.07 9.17 -24.57
CA ARG A 139 -18.93 7.72 -24.59
C ARG A 139 -18.98 7.22 -26.04
N PRO A 140 -18.05 6.34 -26.47
CA PRO A 140 -18.11 5.75 -27.80
C PRO A 140 -19.41 4.94 -27.97
N GLU A 141 -20.02 5.06 -29.15
CA GLU A 141 -21.26 4.36 -29.48
C GLU A 141 -21.01 2.93 -29.96
N LYS A 142 -19.84 2.68 -30.56
CA LYS A 142 -19.42 1.38 -31.08
C LYS A 142 -18.18 0.89 -30.35
N TRP A 143 -18.26 -0.32 -29.83
CA TRP A 143 -17.12 -1.02 -29.25
C TRP A 143 -16.28 -1.66 -30.35
N ILE A 144 -14.98 -1.36 -30.38
CA ILE A 144 -14.05 -2.01 -31.31
C ILE A 144 -13.51 -3.30 -30.68
N PHE A 145 -13.93 -4.44 -31.23
CA PHE A 145 -13.47 -5.76 -30.80
C PHE A 145 -12.11 -6.09 -31.43
N LYS A 146 -11.05 -5.43 -30.96
CA LYS A 146 -9.67 -5.61 -31.41
C LYS A 146 -8.74 -5.84 -30.23
N SER A 147 -7.83 -6.80 -30.37
CA SER A 147 -6.85 -7.16 -29.34
C SER A 147 -6.05 -5.94 -28.84
N GLY A 148 -5.83 -5.89 -27.53
CA GLY A 148 -5.07 -4.85 -26.87
C GLY A 148 -5.90 -3.59 -26.60
N TRP A 149 -5.21 -2.47 -26.38
CA TRP A 149 -5.86 -1.19 -26.11
C TRP A 149 -6.34 -0.52 -27.39
N THR A 150 -7.52 0.08 -27.28
CA THR A 150 -8.09 1.02 -28.25
C THR A 150 -8.45 2.30 -27.51
N ILE A 151 -7.97 3.43 -28.01
CA ILE A 151 -8.35 4.78 -27.59
C ILE A 151 -9.41 5.31 -28.53
N TYR A 152 -10.45 5.97 -28.00
CA TYR A 152 -11.51 6.56 -28.81
C TYR A 152 -11.36 8.07 -28.89
N ASP A 153 -11.46 8.60 -30.11
CA ASP A 153 -11.51 10.04 -30.35
C ASP A 153 -12.77 10.65 -29.72
N PRO A 154 -12.67 11.71 -28.91
CA PRO A 154 -13.80 12.25 -28.17
C PRO A 154 -14.81 13.00 -29.06
N VAL A 155 -14.44 13.37 -30.29
CA VAL A 155 -15.27 14.10 -31.25
C VAL A 155 -15.90 13.15 -32.26
N THR A 156 -15.09 12.34 -32.94
CA THR A 156 -15.55 11.44 -34.00
C THR A 156 -16.05 10.10 -33.47
N GLY A 157 -15.57 9.67 -32.29
CA GLY A 157 -15.84 8.34 -31.74
C GLY A 157 -15.06 7.23 -32.44
N GLU A 158 -14.15 7.55 -33.37
CA GLU A 158 -13.30 6.57 -34.03
C GLU A 158 -12.27 6.00 -33.05
N GLY A 159 -12.07 4.67 -33.11
CA GLY A 159 -11.11 4.00 -32.24
C GLY A 159 -9.79 3.68 -32.94
N LYS A 160 -8.68 4.03 -32.27
CA LYS A 160 -7.31 3.77 -32.72
C LYS A 160 -6.61 2.82 -31.74
N SER A 161 -5.83 1.87 -32.28
CA SER A 161 -5.07 0.94 -31.43
C SER A 161 -3.86 1.63 -30.82
N VAL A 162 -3.62 1.38 -29.53
CA VAL A 162 -2.47 1.88 -28.77
C VAL A 162 -1.86 0.74 -27.94
N ASN A 163 -0.59 0.87 -27.56
CA ASN A 163 0.09 -0.16 -26.76
C ASN A 163 -0.29 -0.08 -25.28
N VAL A 164 -0.43 1.14 -24.78
CA VAL A 164 -0.81 1.49 -23.40
C VAL A 164 -1.63 2.78 -23.45
N PRO A 165 -2.47 3.07 -22.43
CA PRO A 165 -3.15 4.34 -22.33
C PRO A 165 -2.16 5.50 -22.29
N ILE A 166 -2.45 6.58 -23.03
CA ILE A 166 -1.59 7.77 -23.07
C ILE A 166 -1.79 8.68 -21.86
N ASP A 167 -2.95 8.59 -21.22
CA ASP A 167 -3.29 9.40 -20.05
C ASP A 167 -2.72 8.78 -18.76
N ASP A 168 -2.34 9.65 -17.83
CA ASP A 168 -1.75 9.26 -16.54
C ASP A 168 -2.76 9.21 -15.38
N ALA A 169 -3.98 9.69 -15.60
CA ALA A 169 -5.07 9.62 -14.63
C ALA A 169 -6.26 8.92 -15.27
N LEU A 170 -6.61 7.73 -14.76
CA LEU A 170 -7.63 6.87 -15.35
C LEU A 170 -8.61 6.38 -14.30
N ILE A 171 -9.89 6.37 -14.64
CA ILE A 171 -10.90 5.55 -13.99
C ILE A 171 -10.94 4.22 -14.75
N PHE A 172 -10.84 3.09 -14.07
CA PHE A 172 -10.54 1.79 -14.69
C PHE A 172 -11.37 0.67 -14.08
N ASP A 173 -11.79 -0.29 -14.92
CA ASP A 173 -12.59 -1.45 -14.54
C ASP A 173 -12.29 -2.65 -15.45
N VAL A 174 -12.28 -3.87 -14.91
CA VAL A 174 -11.90 -5.12 -15.60
C VAL A 174 -12.96 -6.20 -15.49
N GLU A 175 -13.27 -6.81 -16.64
CA GLU A 175 -14.14 -7.98 -16.74
C GLU A 175 -13.34 -9.27 -16.97
N VAL A 176 -13.79 -10.34 -16.33
CA VAL A 176 -13.17 -11.67 -16.36
C VAL A 176 -14.23 -12.71 -16.70
N CYS A 177 -13.88 -13.72 -17.51
CA CYS A 177 -14.75 -14.85 -17.79
C CYS A 177 -14.52 -15.97 -16.75
N VAL A 178 -15.33 -15.97 -15.69
CA VAL A 178 -15.14 -16.83 -14.50
C VAL A 178 -15.06 -18.32 -14.83
N THR A 179 -15.83 -18.80 -15.81
CA THR A 179 -15.83 -20.21 -16.24
C THR A 179 -14.51 -20.63 -16.90
N GLU A 180 -13.80 -19.69 -17.53
CA GLU A 180 -12.55 -19.94 -18.24
C GLU A 180 -11.31 -19.67 -17.36
N GLY A 181 -11.43 -18.78 -16.37
CA GLY A 181 -10.38 -18.53 -15.38
C GLY A 181 -10.33 -17.08 -14.90
N ALA A 182 -9.23 -16.73 -14.23
CA ALA A 182 -9.05 -15.42 -13.59
C ALA A 182 -8.31 -14.37 -14.47
N ALA A 183 -7.97 -14.73 -15.72
CA ALA A 183 -7.31 -13.84 -16.67
C ALA A 183 -8.25 -12.72 -17.12
N PRO A 184 -7.75 -11.51 -17.39
CA PRO A 184 -8.58 -10.41 -17.87
C PRO A 184 -9.13 -10.73 -19.27
N THR A 185 -10.41 -10.44 -19.46
CA THR A 185 -11.15 -10.69 -20.70
C THR A 185 -11.39 -9.39 -21.45
N LEU A 186 -11.98 -8.40 -20.77
CA LEU A 186 -12.19 -7.04 -21.27
C LEU A 186 -11.81 -6.06 -20.18
N ALA A 187 -11.48 -4.83 -20.55
CA ALA A 187 -11.39 -3.74 -19.60
C ALA A 187 -11.82 -2.42 -20.23
N THR A 188 -12.26 -1.50 -19.38
CA THR A 188 -12.57 -0.14 -19.78
C THR A 188 -11.76 0.84 -18.97
N ALA A 189 -11.41 1.95 -19.60
CA ALA A 189 -10.85 3.08 -18.87
C ALA A 189 -11.41 4.39 -19.42
N VAL A 190 -11.46 5.42 -18.57
CA VAL A 190 -11.77 6.78 -18.99
C VAL A 190 -10.86 7.76 -18.27
N SER A 191 -10.33 8.71 -19.02
CA SER A 191 -9.61 9.87 -18.50
C SER A 191 -10.48 11.13 -18.62
N ALA A 192 -9.94 12.29 -18.25
CA ALA A 192 -10.59 13.56 -18.53
C ALA A 192 -10.71 13.85 -20.04
N SER A 193 -9.98 13.14 -20.90
CA SER A 193 -9.86 13.43 -22.34
C SER A 193 -10.35 12.30 -23.25
N HIS A 194 -10.17 11.04 -22.87
CA HIS A 194 -10.42 9.90 -23.76
C HIS A 194 -11.11 8.73 -23.05
N TRP A 195 -11.89 7.97 -23.83
CA TRP A 195 -12.32 6.63 -23.47
C TRP A 195 -11.34 5.59 -24.03
N TYR A 196 -11.23 4.48 -23.32
CA TYR A 196 -10.40 3.35 -23.69
C TYR A 196 -11.17 2.04 -23.52
N SER A 197 -10.87 1.10 -24.41
CA SER A 197 -11.27 -0.30 -24.27
C SER A 197 -10.05 -1.19 -24.44
N TRP A 198 -9.97 -2.24 -23.65
CA TRP A 198 -8.99 -3.31 -23.83
C TRP A 198 -9.70 -4.62 -24.10
N VAL A 199 -9.19 -5.38 -25.08
CA VAL A 199 -9.69 -6.72 -25.40
C VAL A 199 -8.55 -7.73 -25.29
N SER A 200 -8.78 -8.81 -24.55
CA SER A 200 -7.80 -9.87 -24.40
C SER A 200 -7.41 -10.46 -25.76
N PRO A 201 -6.10 -10.64 -26.05
CA PRO A 201 -5.66 -11.33 -27.25
C PRO A 201 -6.28 -12.72 -27.41
N GLN A 202 -6.62 -13.39 -26.31
CA GLN A 202 -7.22 -14.72 -26.31
C GLN A 202 -8.63 -14.74 -26.92
N LEU A 203 -9.37 -13.63 -26.86
CA LEU A 203 -10.71 -13.52 -27.46
C LEU A 203 -10.68 -13.35 -28.99
N THR A 204 -9.60 -12.77 -29.51
CA THR A 204 -9.47 -12.44 -30.93
C THR A 204 -8.56 -13.41 -31.69
N ALA A 205 -7.81 -14.25 -30.96
CA ALA A 205 -6.96 -15.26 -31.55
C ALA A 205 -7.85 -16.27 -32.30
N LYS A 206 -7.55 -16.49 -33.59
CA LYS A 206 -8.15 -17.62 -34.32
C LYS A 206 -7.64 -18.91 -33.66
N PRO A 207 -8.50 -19.88 -33.33
CA PRO A 207 -8.03 -21.16 -32.85
C PRO A 207 -7.10 -21.75 -33.93
N PRO A 208 -5.91 -22.28 -33.57
CA PRO A 208 -5.12 -23.05 -34.50
C PRO A 208 -6.00 -24.19 -35.01
N VAL A 209 -6.02 -24.37 -36.34
CA VAL A 209 -6.87 -25.36 -37.03
C VAL A 209 -6.50 -26.81 -36.66
N GLU A 210 -5.44 -27.04 -35.88
CA GLU A 210 -4.89 -28.40 -35.64
C GLU A 210 -4.65 -28.76 -34.16
N SER A 211 -5.32 -28.13 -33.20
CA SER A 211 -5.28 -28.67 -31.84
C SER A 211 -6.60 -28.48 -31.10
N ILE A 212 -7.60 -29.26 -31.51
CA ILE A 212 -8.63 -29.77 -30.59
C ILE A 212 -8.00 -30.90 -29.75
N GLU A 213 -6.81 -30.66 -29.20
CA GLU A 213 -6.50 -31.28 -27.93
C GLU A 213 -7.09 -30.33 -26.92
N LYS A 214 -8.16 -30.78 -26.27
CA LYS A 214 -8.67 -30.21 -25.03
C LYS A 214 -7.49 -30.16 -24.07
N SER A 215 -6.69 -29.08 -24.15
CA SER A 215 -5.58 -28.85 -23.25
C SER A 215 -6.21 -28.86 -21.89
N SER A 216 -5.91 -29.92 -21.15
CA SER A 216 -6.53 -30.29 -19.88
C SER A 216 -6.96 -29.06 -19.09
N PHE A 217 -8.23 -29.01 -18.68
CA PHE A 217 -8.90 -27.98 -17.86
C PHE A 217 -8.24 -27.77 -16.46
N SER A 218 -6.98 -28.16 -16.30
CA SER A 218 -6.14 -27.85 -15.15
C SER A 218 -5.71 -26.38 -15.24
N ALA A 219 -6.49 -25.51 -14.60
CA ALA A 219 -6.14 -24.15 -14.17
C ALA A 219 -5.00 -23.51 -14.95
N LYS A 220 -5.28 -23.06 -16.19
CA LYS A 220 -4.29 -22.38 -17.03
C LYS A 220 -3.84 -21.11 -16.31
N ARG A 221 -2.67 -21.17 -15.67
CA ARG A 221 -2.05 -19.99 -15.04
C ARG A 221 -1.74 -18.99 -16.14
N TYR A 222 -2.30 -17.79 -16.03
CA TYR A 222 -2.00 -16.70 -16.96
C TYR A 222 -0.61 -16.14 -16.68
N CYS A 223 0.07 -15.71 -17.74
CA CYS A 223 1.41 -15.14 -17.70
C CYS A 223 1.33 -13.61 -17.79
N LEU A 224 2.45 -12.91 -17.56
CA LEU A 224 2.52 -11.45 -17.68
C LEU A 224 2.05 -10.91 -19.04
N LYS A 225 2.21 -11.68 -20.11
CA LYS A 225 1.74 -11.33 -21.47
C LYS A 225 0.21 -11.32 -21.61
N ASP A 226 -0.48 -12.03 -20.72
CA ASP A 226 -1.94 -12.14 -20.72
C ASP A 226 -2.59 -11.03 -19.87
N LEU A 227 -1.78 -10.22 -19.16
CA LEU A 227 -2.24 -9.12 -18.32
C LEU A 227 -2.32 -7.80 -19.07
N ILE A 228 -3.13 -6.88 -18.54
CA ILE A 228 -3.41 -5.58 -19.14
C ILE A 228 -2.21 -4.65 -18.92
N PRO A 229 -1.60 -4.10 -19.99
CA PRO A 229 -0.44 -3.22 -19.86
C PRO A 229 -0.85 -1.75 -19.66
N LEU A 230 -0.32 -1.09 -18.64
CA LEU A 230 -0.50 0.35 -18.41
C LEU A 230 0.74 1.19 -18.72
N GLY A 231 1.90 0.55 -18.90
CA GLY A 231 3.17 1.24 -19.11
C GLY A 231 3.78 1.78 -17.81
N THR A 232 5.04 2.22 -17.91
CA THR A 232 5.89 2.60 -16.77
C THR A 232 6.43 4.03 -16.92
N ASN A 233 5.73 4.88 -17.67
CA ASN A 233 6.18 6.22 -17.99
C ASN A 233 5.84 7.21 -16.87
N GLY A 234 6.52 7.08 -15.73
CA GLY A 234 6.39 8.01 -14.62
C GLY A 234 5.12 7.85 -13.77
N PRO A 235 4.77 8.87 -12.97
CA PRO A 235 3.64 8.81 -12.05
C PRO A 235 2.31 8.59 -12.79
N LYS A 236 1.55 7.58 -12.36
CA LYS A 236 0.22 7.27 -12.91
C LYS A 236 -0.75 6.96 -11.78
N VAL A 237 -1.99 7.45 -11.87
CA VAL A 237 -3.05 7.16 -10.90
C VAL A 237 -4.20 6.42 -11.58
N ILE A 238 -4.57 5.29 -10.98
CA ILE A 238 -5.73 4.50 -11.36
C ILE A 238 -6.78 4.59 -10.26
N VAL A 239 -7.98 5.02 -10.61
CA VAL A 239 -9.15 5.10 -9.74
C VAL A 239 -10.11 3.99 -10.13
N GLY A 240 -10.67 3.28 -9.15
CA GLY A 240 -11.69 2.27 -9.42
C GLY A 240 -12.52 1.95 -8.18
N HIS A 241 -13.35 0.92 -8.26
CA HIS A 241 -14.18 0.47 -7.16
C HIS A 241 -13.82 -0.97 -6.81
N ASN A 242 -13.36 -1.22 -5.58
CA ASN A 242 -12.73 -2.47 -5.20
C ASN A 242 -11.48 -2.79 -6.05
N VAL A 243 -10.61 -1.78 -6.20
CA VAL A 243 -9.45 -1.78 -7.11
C VAL A 243 -8.52 -2.98 -6.95
N SER A 244 -8.50 -3.65 -5.79
CA SER A 244 -7.71 -4.86 -5.59
C SER A 244 -8.02 -5.95 -6.64
N TYR A 245 -9.28 -6.03 -7.08
CA TYR A 245 -9.72 -6.97 -8.09
C TYR A 245 -9.10 -6.63 -9.46
N ASP A 246 -9.24 -5.39 -9.91
CA ASP A 246 -8.70 -4.92 -11.20
C ASP A 246 -7.18 -4.92 -11.20
N ARG A 247 -6.57 -4.50 -10.08
CA ARG A 247 -5.13 -4.36 -9.90
C ARG A 247 -4.39 -5.67 -10.14
N ALA A 248 -4.98 -6.80 -9.73
CA ALA A 248 -4.40 -8.12 -9.97
C ALA A 248 -4.33 -8.50 -11.47
N ARG A 249 -5.02 -7.76 -12.36
CA ARG A 249 -5.04 -7.99 -13.80
C ARG A 249 -4.14 -7.03 -14.59
N LEU A 250 -3.41 -6.18 -13.88
CA LEU A 250 -2.48 -5.21 -14.46
C LEU A 250 -1.06 -5.77 -14.48
N ARG A 251 -0.42 -5.74 -15.66
CA ARG A 251 0.90 -6.34 -15.88
C ARG A 251 1.98 -5.71 -15.00
N GLU A 252 1.99 -4.39 -14.90
CA GLU A 252 3.00 -3.60 -14.20
C GLU A 252 3.02 -3.83 -12.68
N GLN A 253 1.97 -4.43 -12.10
CA GLN A 253 1.89 -4.72 -10.67
C GLN A 253 2.72 -5.93 -10.24
N TYR A 254 3.22 -6.69 -11.21
CA TYR A 254 4.07 -7.85 -10.99
C TYR A 254 5.54 -7.58 -11.35
N LEU A 255 5.87 -6.34 -11.72
CA LEU A 255 7.26 -5.92 -11.93
C LEU A 255 7.93 -5.59 -10.58
N ILE A 256 9.23 -5.87 -10.49
CA ILE A 256 10.02 -5.60 -9.27
C ILE A 256 10.35 -4.11 -9.15
N ASP A 257 10.59 -3.45 -10.28
CA ASP A 257 10.92 -2.04 -10.33
C ASP A 257 9.69 -1.16 -10.00
N ASP A 258 9.91 -0.01 -9.36
CA ASP A 258 8.81 0.94 -9.11
C ASP A 258 8.33 1.51 -10.44
N THR A 259 7.10 1.15 -10.79
CA THR A 259 6.45 1.58 -12.03
C THR A 259 5.83 2.97 -11.92
N GLY A 260 5.80 3.55 -10.72
CA GLY A 260 5.15 4.84 -10.47
C GLY A 260 3.63 4.79 -10.53
N VAL A 261 3.01 3.62 -10.65
CA VAL A 261 1.54 3.48 -10.64
C VAL A 261 1.06 3.48 -9.19
N ARG A 262 0.04 4.29 -8.88
CA ARG A 262 -0.67 4.31 -7.59
C ARG A 262 -2.17 4.18 -7.82
N PHE A 263 -2.87 3.71 -6.79
CA PHE A 263 -4.28 3.34 -6.88
C PHE A 263 -5.11 4.10 -5.86
N VAL A 264 -6.31 4.51 -6.27
CA VAL A 264 -7.32 5.08 -5.38
C VAL A 264 -8.58 4.22 -5.47
N ASP A 265 -8.92 3.58 -4.36
CA ASP A 265 -10.11 2.73 -4.27
C ASP A 265 -11.29 3.49 -3.66
N THR A 266 -12.31 3.69 -4.48
CA THR A 266 -13.55 4.38 -4.06
C THR A 266 -14.34 3.58 -3.01
N MET A 267 -14.21 2.25 -2.99
CA MET A 267 -14.81 1.42 -1.93
C MET A 267 -14.11 1.68 -0.59
N SER A 268 -12.78 1.66 -0.57
CA SER A 268 -11.99 2.00 0.62
C SER A 268 -12.24 3.43 1.10
N LEU A 269 -12.31 4.41 0.20
CA LEU A 269 -12.65 5.80 0.55
C LEU A 269 -14.03 5.90 1.20
N HIS A 270 -15.04 5.21 0.64
CA HIS A 270 -16.36 5.15 1.24
C HIS A 270 -16.32 4.55 2.65
N ILE A 271 -15.57 3.46 2.85
CA ILE A 271 -15.40 2.84 4.18
C ILE A 271 -14.70 3.80 5.15
N SER A 272 -13.71 4.58 4.68
CA SER A 272 -13.02 5.55 5.53
C SER A 272 -13.93 6.70 6.02
N VAL A 273 -14.92 7.11 5.22
CA VAL A 273 -15.80 8.25 5.54
C VAL A 273 -17.14 7.83 6.16
N SER A 274 -17.70 6.72 5.68
CA SER A 274 -19.06 6.26 6.01
C SER A 274 -19.12 4.76 6.30
N GLY A 275 -17.98 4.16 6.64
CA GLY A 275 -17.92 2.75 7.02
C GLY A 275 -18.75 2.45 8.26
N ILE A 276 -19.37 1.28 8.24
CA ILE A 276 -20.10 0.72 9.37
C ILE A 276 -19.32 -0.44 9.96
N THR A 277 -19.45 -0.63 11.28
CA THR A 277 -18.84 -1.77 11.97
C THR A 277 -19.46 -3.09 11.52
N SER A 278 -18.74 -4.20 11.73
CA SER A 278 -19.21 -5.54 11.37
C SER A 278 -20.58 -5.87 12.00
N TYR A 279 -20.78 -5.47 13.27
CA TYR A 279 -22.04 -5.69 13.98
C TYR A 279 -23.20 -4.87 13.39
N GLN A 280 -22.99 -3.56 13.15
CA GLN A 280 -23.99 -2.70 12.52
C GLN A 280 -24.36 -3.20 11.12
N ARG A 281 -23.38 -3.68 10.35
CA ARG A 281 -23.63 -4.30 9.03
C ARG A 281 -24.53 -5.52 9.14
N ALA A 282 -24.24 -6.43 10.09
CA ALA A 282 -25.03 -7.64 10.30
C ALA A 282 -26.49 -7.31 10.65
N LEU A 283 -26.72 -6.35 11.55
CA LEU A 283 -28.06 -5.91 11.94
C LEU A 283 -28.84 -5.24 10.79
N LEU A 284 -28.17 -4.41 9.98
CA LEU A 284 -28.80 -3.77 8.82
C LEU A 284 -29.16 -4.79 7.74
N LYS A 285 -28.29 -5.79 7.52
CA LYS A 285 -28.54 -6.88 6.58
C LYS A 285 -29.66 -7.81 7.05
N SER A 286 -29.72 -8.16 8.33
CA SER A 286 -30.78 -9.04 8.87
C SER A 286 -32.18 -8.44 8.81
N ARG A 287 -32.30 -7.13 8.55
CA ARG A 287 -33.58 -6.43 8.41
C ARG A 287 -34.07 -6.38 6.95
N LYS A 288 -33.22 -6.71 5.97
CA LYS A 288 -33.59 -6.94 4.57
C LYS A 288 -33.62 -8.44 4.31
N GLU A 289 -34.46 -8.91 3.40
CA GLU A 289 -34.50 -10.34 3.01
C GLU A 289 -33.10 -10.81 2.61
N THR A 290 -32.68 -11.94 3.17
CA THR A 290 -31.32 -12.47 3.08
C THR A 290 -31.04 -13.09 1.73
N ASP A 291 -29.96 -12.63 1.08
CA ASP A 291 -29.35 -13.30 -0.06
C ASP A 291 -28.70 -14.61 0.43
N PRO A 292 -28.89 -15.77 -0.24
CA PRO A 292 -28.30 -17.05 0.19
C PRO A 292 -26.78 -17.03 0.36
N GLU A 293 -26.04 -16.14 -0.31
CA GLU A 293 -24.58 -15.99 -0.13
C GLU A 293 -24.20 -15.36 1.22
N ASP A 294 -25.12 -14.64 1.86
CA ASP A 294 -24.93 -13.98 3.16
C ASP A 294 -25.18 -14.93 4.37
N GLU A 295 -25.83 -16.09 4.18
CA GLU A 295 -26.11 -17.06 5.25
C GLU A 295 -24.84 -17.72 5.80
N GLU A 296 -23.89 -18.05 4.92
CA GLU A 296 -22.61 -18.67 5.30
C GLU A 296 -21.74 -17.71 6.14
N TRP A 297 -21.81 -16.41 5.84
CA TRP A 297 -21.11 -15.37 6.61
C TRP A 297 -21.75 -15.15 7.99
N GLN A 298 -23.09 -15.13 8.08
CA GLN A 298 -23.83 -15.01 9.34
C GLN A 298 -23.50 -16.16 10.32
N HIS A 299 -23.37 -17.39 9.81
CA HIS A 299 -23.07 -18.56 10.63
C HIS A 299 -21.68 -18.46 11.32
N ARG A 300 -20.67 -17.90 10.64
CA ARG A 300 -19.33 -17.72 11.21
C ARG A 300 -19.26 -16.67 12.31
N VAL A 301 -20.07 -15.61 12.21
CA VAL A 301 -20.06 -14.50 13.18
C VAL A 301 -20.76 -14.89 14.49
N ARG A 302 -21.73 -15.81 14.44
CA ARG A 302 -22.43 -16.32 15.64
C ARG A 302 -21.59 -17.26 16.50
N LEU A 303 -20.55 -17.88 15.96
CA LEU A 303 -19.70 -18.84 16.68
C LEU A 303 -18.60 -18.16 17.54
N THR A 304 -18.48 -16.84 17.48
CA THR A 304 -17.48 -16.06 18.23
C THR A 304 -18.07 -15.12 19.28
N ALA A 305 -19.34 -15.32 19.66
CA ALA A 305 -20.00 -14.63 20.77
C ALA A 305 -20.24 -15.58 21.94
#